data_AF-W1F9L9-F1
#
_entry.id   AF-W1F9L9-F1
#
_cell.length_a   1.000
_cell.length_b   1.000
_cell.length_c   1.000
_cell.angle_alpha   90.00
_cell.angle_beta   90.00
_cell.angle_gamma   90.00
#
_symmetry.space_group_name_H-M   'P 1'
#
loop_
_entity.id
_entity.type
_entity.pdbx_description
1 polymer ?
#
loop_
_entity_poly.entity_id
_entity_poly.type
_entity_poly.pdbx_seq_one_letter_code
_entity_poly.pdbx_strand_id
1 'polypeptide(L)' 'MKTETPSVKIVAITADEAGQRIDNFLRTQLKGVPKSMIYRILRKGEVRVNKKTY' A
#
# COMPACT_ATOMS: atom_id res chain seq x y z
N MET A 1 3.78 -28.62 -2.19
CA MET A 1 4.27 -27.24 -1.98
C MET A 1 3.09 -26.40 -1.51
N LYS A 2 3.11 -25.85 -0.28
CA LYS A 2 2.06 -24.92 0.17
C LYS A 2 2.23 -23.62 -0.61
N THR A 3 1.33 -23.35 -1.56
CA THR A 3 1.18 -22.03 -2.15
C THR A 3 0.49 -21.16 -1.11
N GLU A 4 1.28 -20.47 -0.27
CA GLU A 4 0.73 -19.46 0.63
C GLU A 4 0.09 -18.38 -0.23
N THR A 5 -1.23 -18.25 -0.15
CA THR A 5 -1.97 -17.17 -0.78
C THR A 5 -1.41 -15.85 -0.25
N PRO A 6 -1.12 -14.86 -1.11
CA PRO A 6 -0.56 -13.59 -0.67
C PRO A 6 -1.53 -12.94 0.33
N SER A 7 -1.10 -12.83 1.59
CA SER A 7 -1.94 -12.25 2.64
C SER A 7 -2.11 -10.75 2.38
N VAL A 8 -3.34 -10.30 2.17
CA VAL A 8 -3.63 -8.87 2.02
C VAL A 8 -3.75 -8.24 3.40
N LYS A 9 -2.96 -7.19 3.66
CA LYS A 9 -3.11 -6.36 4.86
C LYS A 9 -4.15 -5.28 4.60
N ILE A 10 -5.21 -5.28 5.40
CA ILE A 10 -6.24 -4.24 5.39
C ILE A 10 -5.88 -3.20 6.45
N VAL A 11 -5.88 -1.92 6.07
CA VAL A 11 -5.62 -0.81 6.98
C VAL A 11 -6.76 0.21 6.83
N ALA A 12 -7.36 0.59 7.95
CA ALA A 12 -8.36 1.65 7.98
C ALA A 12 -7.66 3.02 8.00
N ILE A 13 -8.10 3.93 7.15
CA ILE A 13 -7.57 5.30 7.06
C ILE A 13 -8.31 6.18 8.06
N THR A 14 -7.58 6.84 8.93
CA THR A 14 -8.12 7.81 9.90
C THR A 14 -8.45 9.15 9.22
N ALA A 15 -9.20 10.02 9.90
CA ALA A 15 -9.54 11.35 9.38
C ALA A 15 -8.28 12.21 9.14
N ASP A 16 -7.27 12.09 10.00
CA ASP A 16 -6.00 12.81 9.88
C ASP A 16 -5.13 12.30 8.71
N GLU A 17 -5.31 11.04 8.35
CA GLU A 17 -4.64 10.42 7.21
C GLU A 17 -5.39 10.60 5.90
N ALA A 18 -6.64 11.08 5.95
CA ALA A 18 -7.46 11.29 4.77
C ALA A 18 -6.92 12.46 3.93
N GLY A 19 -7.03 12.35 2.61
CA GLY A 19 -6.56 13.37 1.67
C GLY A 19 -5.04 13.41 1.44
N GLN A 20 -4.25 12.63 2.19
CA GLN A 20 -2.83 12.50 1.89
C GLN A 20 -2.59 11.66 0.63
N ARG A 21 -1.46 11.90 -0.04
CA ARG A 21 -1.04 11.03 -1.15
C ARG A 21 -0.71 9.63 -0.65
N ILE A 22 -1.10 8.62 -1.43
CA ILE A 22 -0.90 7.21 -1.05
C ILE A 22 0.58 6.85 -0.85
N ASP A 23 1.50 7.47 -1.59
CA ASP A 23 2.93 7.21 -1.42
C ASP A 23 3.46 7.77 -0.10
N ASN A 24 2.91 8.87 0.41
CA ASN A 24 3.23 9.38 1.74
C ASN A 24 2.72 8.41 2.82
N PHE A 25 1.48 7.93 2.69
CA PHE A 25 0.91 6.93 3.59
C PHE A 25 1.74 5.62 3.57
N LEU A 26 2.12 5.13 2.39
CA LEU A 26 2.93 3.92 2.28
C LEU A 26 4.34 4.11 2.84
N ARG A 27 4.92 5.31 2.75
CA ARG A 27 6.22 5.60 3.36
C ARG A 27 6.17 5.59 4.89
N THR A 28 5.06 6.03 5.50
CA THR A 28 4.92 5.99 6.96
C THR A 28 4.67 4.57 7.46
N GLN A 29 3.91 3.77 6.71
CA GLN A 29 3.62 2.37 7.01
C GLN A 29 4.80 1.42 6.72
N LEU A 30 5.53 1.64 5.63
CA LEU A 30 6.65 0.82 5.16
C LEU A 30 7.98 1.53 5.41
N LYS A 31 8.29 1.77 6.69
CA LYS A 31 9.54 2.43 7.08
C LYS A 31 10.75 1.66 6.57
N GLY A 32 11.70 2.36 5.98
CA GLY A 32 12.91 1.78 5.41
C GLY A 32 12.77 1.24 3.98
N VAL A 33 11.56 1.22 3.40
CA VAL A 33 11.37 0.82 2.01
C VAL A 33 11.76 1.96 1.06
N PRO A 34 12.61 1.70 0.05
CA PRO A 34 12.96 2.71 -0.95
C PRO A 34 11.75 3.22 -1.73
N LYS A 35 11.78 4.51 -2.10
CA LYS A 35 10.71 5.16 -2.88
C LYS A 35 10.43 4.44 -4.21
N SER A 36 11.46 3.90 -4.86
CA SER A 36 11.33 3.12 -6.09
C SER A 36 10.50 1.85 -5.92
N MET A 37 10.64 1.16 -4.79
CA MET A 37 9.87 -0.04 -4.47
C MET A 37 8.40 0.28 -4.21
N ILE A 38 8.12 1.40 -3.52
CA ILE A 38 6.75 1.90 -3.34
C ILE A 38 6.09 2.18 -4.70
N TYR A 39 6.79 2.86 -5.61
CA TYR A 39 6.25 3.08 -6.95
C TYR A 39 6.08 1.79 -7.75
N ARG A 40 6.96 0.80 -7.58
CA ARG A 40 6.84 -0.48 -8.25
C ARG A 40 5.57 -1.23 -7.84
N ILE A 41 5.27 -1.27 -6.54
CA ILE A 41 4.06 -1.97 -6.04
C ILE A 41 2.77 -1.24 -6.42
N LEU A 42 2.80 0.11 -6.44
CA LEU A 42 1.69 0.92 -6.93
C LEU A 42 1.43 0.63 -8.42
N ARG A 43 2.46 0.73 -9.27
CA ARG A 43 2.33 0.50 -10.73
C ARG A 43 1.93 -0.94 -11.09
N LYS A 44 2.28 -1.92 -10.25
CA LYS A 44 1.87 -3.33 -10.43
C LYS A 44 0.43 -3.61 -9.97
N GLY A 45 -0.25 -2.64 -9.35
CA GLY A 45 -1.59 -2.82 -8.78
C GLY A 45 -1.61 -3.71 -7.54
N GLU A 46 -0.47 -3.83 -6.82
CA GLU A 46 -0.38 -4.59 -5.58
C GLU A 46 -1.08 -3.86 -4.41
N VAL A 47 -1.38 -2.56 -4.58
CA VAL A 47 -2.07 -1.71 -3.59
C VAL A 47 -3.48 -1.40 -4.08
N ARG A 48 -4.46 -1.51 -3.16
CA ARG A 48 -5.87 -1.24 -3.43
C ARG A 48 -6.42 -0.21 -2.43
N VAL A 49 -7.16 0.77 -2.91
CA VAL A 49 -7.85 1.78 -2.09
C VAL A 49 -9.34 1.64 -2.32
N ASN A 50 -10.12 1.37 -1.26
CA ASN A 50 -11.58 1.22 -1.35
C ASN A 50 -12.02 0.26 -2.47
N LYS A 51 -11.31 -0.87 -2.63
CA LYS A 51 -11.51 -1.88 -3.70
C LYS A 51 -11.21 -1.41 -5.13
N LYS A 52 -10.72 -0.19 -5.33
CA LYS A 52 -10.16 0.28 -6.61
C LYS A 52 -8.65 0.10 -6.61
N THR A 53 -8.11 -0.31 -7.75
CA THR A 53 -6.67 -0.35 -7.99
C THR A 53 -6.16 1.07 -8.17
N TYR A 54 -5.03 1.40 -7.54
CA TYR A 54 -4.37 2.70 -7.64
C TYR A 54 -3.25 2.67 -8.69
#